data_AF-A0A416ZJE5-F1
#
_entry.id   AF-A0A416ZJE5-F1
#
_cell.length_a   1.000
_cell.length_b   1.000
_cell.length_c   1.000
_cell.angle_alpha   90.00
_cell.angle_beta   90.00
_cell.angle_gamma   90.00
#
_symmetry.space_group_name_H-M   'P 1'
#
loop_
_entity.id
_entity.type
_entity.pdbx_description
1 polymer ?
#
loop_
_entity_poly.entity_id
_entity_poly.type
_entity_poly.pdbx_seq_one_letter_code
_entity_poly.pdbx_strand_id
1 'polypeptide(L)'
;MLTRGTERRDLLETVQGYVILKAATFETGHGFALGHNPGAPSPFVTWQFTEGENGHRDYYWGRYGTSQAWAQRDFDRRVDDYQQFYHAAVKHTELGPEGVYRYYSTQRPVDIGTYPKPPDNQPLS
;
A
#
# COMPACT_ATOMS: atom_id res chain seq x y z
N MET A 1 7.04 -36.55 -20.05
CA MET A 1 7.66 -35.37 -19.39
C MET A 1 6.52 -34.49 -18.91
N LEU A 2 6.31 -34.39 -17.60
CA LEU A 2 5.14 -33.73 -17.01
C LEU A 2 5.30 -32.20 -17.06
N THR A 3 4.30 -31.55 -17.63
CA THR A 3 4.10 -30.11 -17.70
C THR A 3 3.98 -29.53 -16.30
N ARG A 4 4.94 -28.71 -15.86
CA ARG A 4 4.73 -27.89 -14.66
C ARG A 4 3.93 -26.66 -15.07
N GLY A 5 2.61 -26.77 -14.94
CA GLY A 5 1.73 -25.61 -14.88
C GLY A 5 2.09 -24.82 -13.62
N THR A 6 2.84 -23.74 -13.79
CA THR A 6 3.06 -22.78 -12.70
C THR A 6 1.71 -22.11 -12.45
N GLU A 7 1.09 -22.45 -11.33
CA GLU A 7 0.02 -21.67 -10.70
C GLU A 7 0.33 -20.18 -10.89
N ARG A 8 -0.46 -19.50 -11.73
CA ARG A 8 -0.52 -18.03 -11.66
C ARG A 8 -1.17 -17.72 -10.32
N ARG A 9 -0.35 -17.67 -9.26
CA ARG A 9 -0.67 -16.87 -8.09
C ARG A 9 -0.85 -15.46 -8.64
N ASP A 10 -2.00 -14.85 -8.46
CA ASP A 10 -2.32 -13.52 -8.99
C ASP A 10 -1.39 -12.47 -8.37
N LEU A 11 -0.15 -12.39 -8.87
CA LEU A 11 0.84 -11.38 -8.49
C LEU A 11 0.39 -10.04 -9.08
N LEU A 12 0.38 -8.98 -8.27
CA LEU A 12 -0.05 -7.65 -8.71
C LEU A 12 0.78 -7.17 -9.91
N GLU A 13 2.09 -7.10 -9.73
CA GLU A 13 3.04 -6.70 -10.77
C GLU A 13 4.44 -7.21 -10.40
N THR A 14 5.33 -7.34 -11.39
CA THR A 14 6.77 -7.53 -11.15
C THR A 14 7.54 -6.35 -11.72
N VAL A 15 8.20 -5.60 -10.84
CA VAL A 15 8.92 -4.37 -11.17
C VAL A 15 10.39 -4.59 -10.82
N GLN A 16 11.29 -4.44 -11.80
CA GLN A 16 12.74 -4.62 -11.60
C GLN A 16 13.12 -5.94 -10.89
N GLY A 17 12.37 -7.01 -11.13
CA GLY A 17 12.57 -8.32 -10.49
C GLY A 17 12.00 -8.47 -9.08
N TYR A 18 11.33 -7.45 -8.53
CA TYR A 18 10.57 -7.53 -7.29
C TYR A 18 9.10 -7.72 -7.58
N VAL A 19 8.49 -8.66 -6.89
CA VAL A 19 7.05 -8.88 -6.92
C VAL A 19 6.37 -7.87 -6.00
N ILE A 20 5.39 -7.12 -6.50
CA ILE A 20 4.60 -6.20 -5.69
C ILE A 20 3.67 -6.99 -4.77
N LEU A 21 3.86 -6.79 -3.47
CA LEU A 21 3.10 -7.45 -2.40
C LEU A 21 1.92 -6.60 -1.91
N LYS A 22 2.06 -5.27 -1.94
CA LYS A 22 1.04 -4.31 -1.50
C LYS A 22 1.20 -3.03 -2.28
N ALA A 23 0.10 -2.42 -2.71
CA ALA A 23 0.10 -1.10 -3.32
C ALA A 23 -1.06 -0.26 -2.77
N ALA A 24 -0.83 1.02 -2.50
CA ALA A 24 -1.85 1.99 -2.14
C ALA A 24 -1.85 3.11 -3.17
N THR A 25 -3.01 3.35 -3.79
CA THR A 25 -3.20 4.36 -4.82
C THR A 25 -4.12 5.45 -4.28
N PHE A 26 -3.71 6.70 -4.45
CA PHE A 26 -4.48 7.88 -4.09
C PHE A 26 -5.39 8.34 -5.22
N GLU A 27 -6.40 9.14 -4.90
CA GLU A 27 -7.29 9.75 -5.91
C GLU A 27 -6.54 10.64 -6.90
N THR A 28 -5.39 11.18 -6.51
CA THR A 28 -4.50 11.98 -7.35
C THR A 28 -3.71 11.15 -8.38
N GLY A 29 -3.83 9.83 -8.35
CA GLY A 29 -3.04 8.90 -9.17
C GLY A 29 -1.66 8.60 -8.59
N HIS A 30 -1.19 9.32 -7.57
CA HIS A 30 0.03 8.94 -6.86
C HIS A 30 -0.18 7.67 -6.04
N GLY A 31 0.89 6.95 -5.74
CA GLY A 31 0.80 5.78 -4.88
C GLY A 31 2.14 5.31 -4.34
N PHE A 32 2.06 4.30 -3.48
CA PHE A 32 3.20 3.61 -2.91
C PHE A 32 3.05 2.12 -3.08
N ALA A 33 4.17 1.42 -3.25
CA ALA A 33 4.17 -0.03 -3.38
C ALA A 33 5.28 -0.66 -2.53
N LEU A 34 5.01 -1.84 -1.98
CA LEU A 34 5.96 -2.71 -1.31
C LEU A 34 6.29 -3.88 -2.24
N GLY A 35 7.57 -4.04 -2.59
CA GLY A 35 8.08 -5.11 -3.42
C GLY A 35 8.98 -6.09 -2.65
N HIS A 36 9.03 -7.34 -3.09
CA HIS A 36 9.90 -8.37 -2.54
C HIS A 36 10.61 -9.19 -3.63
N ASN A 37 11.92 -9.38 -3.46
CA ASN A 37 12.76 -10.24 -4.27
C ASN A 37 13.72 -11.02 -3.35
N PRO A 38 13.46 -12.30 -3.03
CA PRO A 38 14.30 -13.06 -2.12
C PRO A 38 15.73 -13.31 -2.66
N GLY A 39 15.96 -13.12 -3.96
CA GLY A 39 17.27 -13.27 -4.59
C GLY A 39 18.12 -12.00 -4.61
N ALA A 40 17.57 -10.85 -4.20
CA ALA A 40 18.30 -9.58 -4.19
C ALA A 40 19.11 -9.40 -2.88
N PRO A 41 20.26 -8.70 -2.90
CA PRO A 41 20.99 -8.35 -1.68
C PRO A 41 20.13 -7.59 -0.67
N SER A 42 19.24 -6.74 -1.17
CA SER A 42 18.17 -6.08 -0.41
C SER A 42 16.83 -6.65 -0.85
N PRO A 43 16.28 -7.64 -0.14
CA PRO A 43 15.11 -8.36 -0.57
C PRO A 43 13.82 -7.54 -0.58
N PHE A 44 13.75 -6.41 0.12
CA PHE A 44 12.55 -5.57 0.17
C PHE A 44 12.81 -4.19 -0.41
N VAL A 45 11.77 -3.62 -1.04
CA VAL A 45 11.79 -2.26 -1.57
C VAL A 45 10.44 -1.57 -1.37
N THR A 46 10.45 -0.28 -1.08
CA THR A 46 9.24 0.56 -1.16
C THR A 46 9.40 1.60 -2.26
N TRP A 47 8.47 1.63 -3.21
CA TRP A 47 8.44 2.60 -4.32
C TRP A 47 7.36 3.65 -4.13
N GLN A 48 7.57 4.79 -4.78
CA GLN A 48 6.48 5.65 -5.22
C GLN A 48 6.08 5.27 -6.63
N PHE A 49 4.85 5.58 -7.01
CA PHE A 49 4.44 5.54 -8.41
C PHE A 49 3.40 6.61 -8.73
N THR A 50 3.20 6.83 -10.03
CA THR A 50 2.02 7.51 -10.59
C THR A 50 1.26 6.53 -11.47
N GLU A 51 -0.06 6.45 -11.28
CA GLU A 51 -1.01 5.66 -12.06
C GLU A 51 -1.62 6.55 -13.15
N GLY A 52 -1.35 6.20 -14.41
CA GLY A 52 -1.95 6.85 -15.58
C GLY A 52 -3.38 6.38 -15.85
N GLU A 53 -4.04 7.01 -16.83
CA GLU A 53 -5.46 6.75 -17.16
C GLU A 53 -5.78 5.29 -17.56
N ASN A 54 -4.78 4.56 -18.06
CA ASN A 54 -4.91 3.14 -18.43
C ASN A 54 -4.57 2.18 -17.27
N GLY A 55 -4.32 2.68 -16.06
CA GLY A 55 -3.87 1.89 -14.91
C GLY A 55 -2.38 1.53 -14.96
N HIS A 56 -1.61 2.05 -15.91
CA HIS A 56 -0.15 1.88 -15.95
C HIS A 56 0.49 2.63 -14.78
N ARG A 57 1.42 1.99 -14.08
CA ARG A 57 2.14 2.58 -12.95
C ARG A 57 3.60 2.84 -13.29
N ASP A 58 4.02 4.09 -13.18
CA ASP A 58 5.41 4.50 -13.34
C ASP A 58 6.09 4.52 -11.97
N TYR A 59 6.96 3.54 -11.71
CA TYR A 59 7.63 3.37 -10.41
C TYR A 59 8.93 4.18 -10.29
N TYR A 60 9.08 4.91 -9.18
CA TYR A 60 10.25 5.75 -8.90
C TYR A 60 10.56 5.86 -7.39
N TRP A 61 11.74 6.41 -7.08
CA TRP A 61 12.24 6.68 -5.72
C TRP A 61 12.10 5.49 -4.76
N GLY A 62 12.70 4.36 -5.16
CA GLY A 62 12.75 3.12 -4.40
C GLY A 62 13.67 3.21 -3.18
N ARG A 63 13.19 2.74 -2.04
CA ARG A 63 14.00 2.56 -0.81
C ARG A 63 14.17 1.08 -0.54
N TYR A 64 15.41 0.61 -0.52
CA TYR A 64 15.74 -0.81 -0.39
C TYR A 64 16.16 -1.17 1.03
N GLY A 65 15.78 -2.37 1.48
CA GLY A 65 16.14 -2.87 2.80
C GLY A 65 16.11 -4.39 2.89
N THR A 66 16.61 -4.90 4.01
CA THR A 66 16.79 -6.34 4.26
C THR A 66 15.71 -6.94 5.17
N SER A 67 14.85 -6.11 5.75
CA SER A 67 13.83 -6.53 6.70
C SER A 67 12.43 -6.24 6.19
N GLN A 68 11.59 -7.27 6.22
CA GLN A 68 10.16 -7.19 5.94
C GLN A 68 9.45 -6.18 6.84
N ALA A 69 9.75 -6.23 8.15
CA ALA A 69 9.14 -5.35 9.13
C ALA A 69 9.53 -3.88 8.91
N TRP A 70 10.76 -3.62 8.48
CA TRP A 70 11.19 -2.28 8.09
C TRP A 70 10.41 -1.80 6.86
N ALA A 71 10.31 -2.64 5.82
CA ALA A 71 9.66 -2.26 4.57
C ALA A 71 8.16 -1.99 4.75
N GLN A 72 7.49 -2.79 5.59
CA GLN A 72 6.09 -2.54 5.97
C GLN A 72 5.93 -1.20 6.69
N ARG A 73 6.78 -0.91 7.68
CA ARG A 73 6.74 0.37 8.40
C ARG A 73 7.04 1.56 7.50
N ASP A 74 8.01 1.46 6.59
CA ASP A 74 8.30 2.55 5.65
C ASP A 74 7.16 2.75 4.65
N PHE A 75 6.53 1.67 4.18
CA PHE A 75 5.32 1.75 3.35
C PHE A 75 4.20 2.50 4.08
N ASP A 76 3.82 2.05 5.28
CA ASP A 76 2.69 2.62 6.02
C ASP A 76 2.98 4.09 6.37
N ARG A 77 4.19 4.40 6.84
CA ARG A 77 4.62 5.79 7.12
C ARG A 77 4.53 6.67 5.87
N ARG A 78 4.90 6.18 4.69
CA ARG A 78 4.85 6.98 3.45
C ARG A 78 3.42 7.24 2.99
N VAL A 79 2.51 6.28 3.19
CA VAL A 79 1.08 6.47 2.93
C VAL A 79 0.50 7.51 3.90
N ASP A 80 0.76 7.36 5.19
CA ASP A 80 0.29 8.28 6.24
C ASP A 80 0.82 9.70 6.02
N ASP A 81 2.13 9.85 5.78
CA ASP A 81 2.78 11.14 5.48
C ASP A 81 2.09 11.81 4.28
N TYR A 82 1.81 11.05 3.22
CA TYR A 82 1.18 11.59 2.01
C TYR A 82 -0.26 12.04 2.27
N GLN A 83 -1.05 11.25 3.02
CA GLN A 83 -2.38 11.66 3.46
C GLN A 83 -2.34 12.96 4.27
N GLN A 84 -1.41 13.06 5.21
CA GLN A 84 -1.29 14.21 6.09
C GLN A 84 -0.85 15.48 5.34
N PHE A 85 0.15 15.38 4.45
CA PHE A 85 0.70 16.55 3.76
C PHE A 85 -0.13 17.02 2.58
N TYR A 86 -0.81 16.12 1.87
CA TYR A 86 -1.53 16.44 0.64
C TYR A 86 -3.05 16.35 0.79
N HIS A 87 -3.56 15.99 1.96
CA HIS A 87 -5.00 15.79 2.22
C HIS A 87 -5.67 14.85 1.19
N ALA A 88 -4.89 13.93 0.61
CA ALA A 88 -5.34 13.03 -0.44
C ALA A 88 -5.90 11.75 0.16
N ALA A 89 -7.08 11.31 -0.30
CA ALA A 89 -7.66 10.05 0.11
C ALA A 89 -7.05 8.87 -0.66
N VAL A 90 -6.90 7.73 0.01
CA VAL A 90 -6.54 6.47 -0.63
C VAL A 90 -7.77 5.98 -1.40
N LYS A 91 -7.64 5.89 -2.72
CA LYS A 91 -8.67 5.38 -3.65
C LYS A 91 -8.86 3.87 -3.48
N HIS A 92 -7.76 3.12 -3.44
CA HIS A 92 -7.77 1.68 -3.19
C HIS A 92 -6.44 1.19 -2.63
N THR A 93 -6.48 0.01 -2.00
CA THR A 93 -5.29 -0.74 -1.59
C THR A 93 -5.37 -2.14 -2.14
N GLU A 94 -4.35 -2.53 -2.88
CA GLU A 94 -4.18 -3.86 -3.44
C GLU A 94 -3.26 -4.69 -2.56
N LEU A 95 -3.60 -5.96 -2.38
CA LEU A 95 -2.78 -6.95 -1.68
C LEU A 95 -2.50 -8.10 -2.63
N GLY A 96 -1.22 -8.48 -2.73
CA GLY A 96 -0.80 -9.69 -3.44
C GLY A 96 -1.32 -10.96 -2.77
N PRO A 97 -1.12 -12.13 -3.41
CA PRO A 97 -1.75 -13.39 -3.02
C PRO A 97 -1.24 -13.92 -1.67
N GLU A 98 -0.08 -13.44 -1.21
CA GLU A 98 0.45 -13.66 0.13
C GLU A 98 -0.14 -12.64 1.12
N GLY A 99 -1.47 -12.53 1.19
CA GLY A 99 -2.27 -11.58 1.99
C GLY A 99 -2.12 -11.66 3.52
N VAL A 100 -0.88 -11.79 4.00
CA VAL A 100 -0.48 -11.95 5.40
C VAL A 100 0.38 -10.76 5.85
N TYR A 101 0.04 -9.56 5.42
CA TYR A 101 0.49 -8.34 6.10
C TYR A 101 -0.67 -7.78 6.93
N ARG A 102 -1.15 -8.60 7.87
CA ARG A 102 -2.04 -8.14 8.93
C ARG A 102 -1.19 -7.46 10.01
N TYR A 103 -0.98 -6.16 9.85
CA TYR A 103 -0.65 -5.30 10.99
C TYR A 103 -1.83 -4.35 11.19
N TYR A 104 -2.28 -4.30 12.44
CA TYR A 104 -3.49 -3.65 12.96
C TYR A 104 -3.99 -2.45 12.14
N SER A 105 -5.12 -2.62 11.43
CA SER A 105 -5.99 -1.48 11.13
C SER A 105 -6.60 -1.05 12.46
N THR A 106 -5.98 -0.10 13.13
CA THR A 106 -6.67 0.69 14.18
C THR A 106 -7.48 1.83 13.57
N GLN A 107 -7.45 2.00 12.26
CA GLN A 107 -8.18 3.04 11.57
C GLN A 107 -9.14 2.42 10.56
N ARG A 108 -10.33 2.13 11.08
CA ARG A 108 -11.55 2.26 10.27
C ARG A 108 -11.68 3.76 9.93
N PRO A 109 -12.34 4.16 8.83
CA PRO A 109 -12.75 5.55 8.69
C PRO A 109 -13.45 5.95 9.99
N VAL A 110 -12.99 7.03 10.62
CA VAL A 110 -13.63 7.56 11.80
C VAL A 110 -15.06 7.92 11.39
N ASP A 111 -16.03 7.12 11.84
CA ASP A 111 -17.42 7.48 11.68
C ASP A 111 -17.66 8.77 12.48
N ILE A 112 -18.56 9.65 12.02
CA ILE A 112 -18.85 10.96 12.66
C ILE A 112 -19.27 10.83 14.13
N GLY A 113 -19.59 9.62 14.59
CA GLY A 113 -19.87 9.28 15.99
C GLY A 113 -18.66 8.91 16.86
N THR A 114 -17.43 8.94 16.34
CA THR A 114 -16.24 8.41 17.07
C THR A 114 -15.59 9.42 18.01
N TYR A 115 -15.91 10.71 17.90
CA TYR A 115 -15.49 11.72 18.86
C TYR A 115 -16.49 11.84 20.01
N PRO A 116 -16.06 12.01 21.27
CA PRO A 116 -16.97 12.46 22.32
C PRO A 116 -17.56 13.80 21.87
N LYS A 117 -18.88 13.84 21.71
CA LYS A 117 -19.59 15.08 21.41
C LYS A 117 -19.37 16.03 22.60
N PRO A 118 -18.89 17.27 22.39
CA PRO A 118 -19.01 18.27 23.44
C PRO A 118 -20.48 18.40 23.83
N PRO A 119 -20.79 18.67 25.11
CA PRO A 119 -22.17 18.61 25.66
C PRO A 119 -23.18 19.53 24.94
N ASP A 120 -22.72 20.48 24.13
CA ASP A 120 -23.54 21.48 23.45
C ASP A 120 -24.02 21.09 22.04
N ASN A 121 -23.81 19.87 21.56
CA ASN A 121 -24.36 19.42 20.27
C ASN A 121 -25.68 18.65 20.42
N GLN A 122 -26.71 19.33 20.95
CA GLN A 122 -28.08 18.80 21.00
C GLN A 122 -28.76 18.98 19.64
N PRO A 123 -29.59 18.01 19.20
CA PRO A 123 -30.37 18.16 17.97
C PRO A 123 -31.34 19.35 18.10
N LEU A 124 -31.42 20.18 17.06
CA LEU A 124 -32.44 21.22 16.95
C LEU A 124 -33.81 20.53 16.87
N SER A 125 -34.69 20.84 17.84
CA SER A 125 -36.11 20.45 17.81
C SER A 125 -36.90 21.35 16.86
#